data_AF-A0A7S3JEH4-F1
#
_entry.id   AF-A0A7S3JEH4-F1
#
_cell.length_a   1.000
_cell.length_b   1.000
_cell.length_c   1.000
_cell.angle_alpha   90.00
_cell.angle_beta   90.00
_cell.angle_gamma   90.00
#
_symmetry.space_group_name_H-M   'P 1'
#
loop_
_entity.id
_entity.type
_entity.pdbx_description
1 polymer ?
#
loop_
_entity_poly.entity_id
_entity_poly.type
_entity_poly.pdbx_seq_one_letter_code
_entity_poly.pdbx_strand_id
1 'polypeptide(L)'
;NSFLECPFPFLIGIERRFYDKTKDELSEEVMVINLDKGEMRFSESLPKMPTKEFKQLSARVRKASSNVFLSPTLKERDKELKTCEDAFLFNVGMFFNDMMDSEKHKFDALEIRDAFLEFYCSILKNYQVYMISPDKTEGIVTDA
;
A
#
# COMPACT_ATOMS: atom_id res chain seq x y z
N ASN A 1 -4.79 21.88 -16.33
CA ASN A 1 -5.54 20.86 -15.58
C ASN A 1 -4.58 19.78 -15.16
N SER A 2 -4.00 19.94 -13.97
CA SER A 2 -3.07 18.97 -13.41
C SER A 2 -3.88 17.85 -12.75
N PHE A 3 -3.53 16.58 -12.96
CA PHE A 3 -4.19 15.45 -12.26
C PHE A 3 -4.05 15.54 -10.72
N LEU A 4 -3.16 16.40 -10.24
CA LEU A 4 -2.90 16.70 -8.83
C LEU A 4 -3.98 17.58 -8.19
N GLU A 5 -4.82 18.23 -8.99
CA GLU A 5 -5.97 19.04 -8.55
C GLU A 5 -7.26 18.20 -8.48
N CYS A 6 -7.15 16.87 -8.59
CA CYS A 6 -8.32 15.98 -8.59
C CYS A 6 -9.04 16.08 -7.24
N PRO A 7 -10.36 16.41 -7.22
CA PRO A 7 -11.12 16.52 -5.98
C PRO A 7 -11.55 15.17 -5.40
N PHE A 8 -11.24 14.05 -6.09
CA PHE A 8 -11.57 12.70 -5.66
C PHE A 8 -10.33 11.97 -5.13
N PRO A 9 -10.49 10.93 -4.29
CA PRO A 9 -9.34 10.14 -3.82
C PRO A 9 -8.50 9.61 -4.99
N PHE A 10 -7.20 9.85 -4.93
CA PHE A 10 -6.24 9.39 -5.94
C PHE A 10 -5.00 8.77 -5.28
N LEU A 11 -4.35 7.88 -6.03
CA LEU A 11 -3.03 7.34 -5.72
C LEU A 11 -2.16 7.51 -6.97
N ILE A 12 -1.15 8.38 -6.89
CA ILE A 12 -0.30 8.74 -8.02
C ILE A 12 1.17 8.61 -7.60
N GLY A 13 1.96 7.90 -8.40
CA GLY A 13 3.41 7.93 -8.32
C GLY A 13 3.96 9.08 -9.15
N ILE A 14 4.82 9.91 -8.56
CA ILE A 14 5.44 11.05 -9.24
C ILE A 14 6.95 10.95 -9.07
N GLU A 15 7.70 11.04 -10.18
CA GLU A 15 9.16 11.13 -10.12
C GLU A 15 9.58 12.45 -9.44
N ARG A 16 10.65 12.41 -8.64
CA ARG A 16 11.15 13.53 -7.87
C ARG A 16 11.27 14.84 -8.66
N ARG A 17 11.74 14.76 -9.92
CA ARG A 17 11.93 15.92 -10.80
C ARG A 17 10.63 16.66 -11.15
N PHE A 18 9.51 15.93 -11.25
CA PHE A 18 8.20 16.52 -11.47
C PHE A 18 7.61 17.03 -10.16
N TYR A 19 7.79 16.27 -9.07
CA TYR A 19 7.35 16.70 -7.74
C TYR A 19 7.97 18.05 -7.34
N ASP A 20 9.27 18.24 -7.53
CA ASP A 20 9.95 19.49 -7.15
C ASP A 20 9.43 20.73 -7.92
N LYS A 21 8.78 20.54 -9.08
CA LYS A 21 8.15 21.61 -9.87
C LYS A 21 6.72 21.91 -9.44
N THR A 22 5.99 20.92 -8.92
CA THR A 22 4.55 21.04 -8.62
C THR A 22 4.25 21.09 -7.13
N LYS A 23 5.24 20.84 -6.26
CA LYS A 23 5.06 20.73 -4.80
C LYS A 23 4.41 21.97 -4.16
N ASP A 24 4.64 23.16 -4.72
CA ASP A 24 4.15 24.42 -4.19
C ASP A 24 2.68 24.66 -4.59
N GLU A 25 2.18 23.91 -5.58
CA GLU A 25 0.78 23.93 -6.06
C GLU A 25 -0.08 22.83 -5.40
N LEU A 26 0.54 21.90 -4.66
CA LEU A 26 -0.18 20.81 -4.02
C LEU A 26 -1.02 21.32 -2.85
N SER A 27 -2.29 20.93 -2.83
CA SER A 27 -3.17 21.17 -1.68
C SER A 27 -2.56 20.58 -0.40
N GLU A 28 -2.72 21.29 0.71
CA GLU A 28 -2.28 20.83 2.02
C GLU A 28 -2.98 19.54 2.46
N GLU A 29 -4.13 19.22 1.85
CA GLU A 29 -4.93 18.01 2.09
C GLU A 29 -4.30 16.73 1.51
N VAL A 30 -3.33 16.86 0.59
CA VAL A 30 -2.69 15.74 -0.09
C VAL A 30 -1.64 15.09 0.81
N MET A 31 -1.77 13.77 1.01
CA MET A 31 -0.74 12.98 1.67
C MET A 31 0.45 12.73 0.73
N VAL A 32 1.64 13.12 1.15
CA VAL A 32 2.87 12.95 0.36
C VAL A 32 3.82 12.00 1.05
N ILE A 33 4.22 10.95 0.35
CA ILE A 33 5.18 9.94 0.83
C ILE A 33 6.45 10.06 -0.01
N ASN A 34 7.54 10.46 0.62
CA ASN A 34 8.86 10.52 0.02
C ASN A 34 9.62 9.23 0.32
N LEU A 35 9.61 8.31 -0.65
CA LEU A 35 10.24 6.99 -0.52
C LEU A 35 11.77 7.07 -0.38
N ASP A 36 12.42 8.07 -0.98
CA ASP A 36 13.88 8.24 -0.93
C ASP A 36 14.38 8.58 0.48
N LYS A 37 13.57 9.35 1.23
CA LYS A 37 13.92 9.82 2.58
C LYS A 37 13.17 9.08 3.69
N GLY A 38 12.18 8.25 3.34
CA GLY A 38 11.26 7.64 4.31
C GLY A 38 10.41 8.67 5.06
N GLU A 39 10.16 9.83 4.45
CA GLU A 39 9.39 10.92 5.05
C GLU A 39 7.93 10.85 4.60
N MET A 40 7.00 11.16 5.49
CA MET A 40 5.57 11.24 5.19
C MET A 40 5.02 12.58 5.68
N ARG A 41 4.31 13.30 4.82
CA ARG A 41 3.54 14.49 5.16
C ARG A 41 2.06 14.13 5.13
N PHE A 42 1.39 14.31 6.27
CA PHE A 42 -0.05 14.15 6.40
C PHE A 42 -0.70 15.52 6.55
N SER A 43 -1.88 15.65 5.97
CA SER A 43 -2.73 16.82 6.06
C SER A 43 -3.58 16.82 7.33
N GLU A 44 -4.10 15.65 7.69
CA GLU A 44 -5.02 15.43 8.81
C GLU A 44 -4.48 14.38 9.79
N SER A 45 -5.10 14.30 10.97
CA SER A 45 -4.88 13.17 11.88
C SER A 45 -5.36 11.88 11.23
N LEU A 46 -4.47 10.89 11.11
CA LEU A 46 -4.80 9.56 10.57
C LEU A 46 -6.07 8.99 11.23
N PRO A 47 -6.92 8.28 10.46
CA PRO A 47 -8.09 7.64 11.02
C PRO A 47 -7.68 6.68 12.15
N LYS A 48 -8.49 6.64 13.20
CA LYS A 48 -8.24 5.74 14.34
C LYS A 48 -8.43 4.29 13.88
N MET A 49 -7.33 3.56 13.80
CA MET A 49 -7.36 2.13 13.47
C MET A 49 -7.67 1.28 14.73
N PRO A 50 -8.30 0.10 14.57
CA PRO A 50 -8.47 -0.85 15.66
C PRO A 50 -7.11 -1.23 16.28
N THR A 51 -6.88 -0.81 17.52
CA THR A 51 -5.55 -0.81 18.15
C THR A 51 -4.96 -2.22 18.27
N LYS A 52 -5.80 -3.24 18.49
CA LYS A 52 -5.35 -4.63 18.66
C LYS A 52 -4.86 -5.20 17.33
N GLU A 53 -5.72 -5.13 16.31
CA GLU A 53 -5.47 -5.62 14.96
C GLU A 53 -4.27 -4.89 14.34
N PHE A 54 -4.18 -3.57 14.54
CA PHE A 54 -3.07 -2.77 14.03
C PHE A 54 -1.73 -3.13 14.68
N LYS A 55 -1.72 -3.40 15.99
CA LYS A 55 -0.52 -3.87 16.70
C LYS A 55 -0.08 -5.25 16.18
N GLN A 56 -1.02 -6.15 15.93
CA GLN A 56 -0.73 -7.48 15.37
C GLN A 56 -0.14 -7.37 13.96
N LEU A 57 -0.78 -6.57 13.08
CA LEU A 57 -0.27 -6.27 11.74
C LEU A 57 1.16 -5.72 11.80
N SER A 58 1.39 -4.69 12.62
CA SER A 58 2.69 -4.03 12.75
C SER A 58 3.79 -5.00 13.20
N ALA A 59 3.49 -5.89 14.14
CA ALA A 59 4.44 -6.89 14.63
C ALA A 59 4.81 -7.91 13.54
N ARG A 60 3.81 -8.40 12.79
CA ARG A 60 4.01 -9.36 11.70
C ARG A 60 4.80 -8.75 10.55
N VAL A 61 4.41 -7.56 10.09
CA VAL A 61 5.13 -6.83 9.03
C VAL A 61 6.57 -6.56 9.46
N ARG A 62 6.82 -6.09 10.68
CA ARG A 62 8.19 -5.84 11.17
C ARG A 62 9.04 -7.12 11.20
N LYS A 63 8.45 -8.25 11.58
CA LYS A 63 9.14 -9.55 11.58
C LYS A 63 9.47 -9.99 10.14
N ALA A 64 8.49 -9.92 9.24
CA ALA A 64 8.63 -10.30 7.84
C ALA A 64 9.57 -9.38 7.04
N SER A 65 9.65 -8.11 7.43
CA SER A 65 10.50 -7.08 6.81
C SER A 65 11.85 -6.90 7.51
N SER A 66 12.16 -7.68 8.55
CA SER A 66 13.36 -7.50 9.38
C SER A 66 14.67 -7.64 8.61
N ASN A 67 14.64 -8.34 7.47
CA ASN A 67 15.79 -8.55 6.59
C ASN A 67 15.76 -7.70 5.31
N VAL A 68 14.89 -6.69 5.23
CA VAL A 68 14.96 -5.67 4.16
C VAL A 68 16.17 -4.78 4.46
N PHE A 69 17.36 -5.30 4.17
CA PHE A 69 18.53 -4.44 4.04
C PHE A 69 18.29 -3.56 2.82
N LEU A 70 18.24 -2.24 3.03
CA LEU A 70 18.55 -1.27 1.99
C LEU A 70 19.96 -1.60 1.52
N SER A 71 20.08 -2.52 0.56
CA SER A 71 21.38 -2.95 0.09
C SER A 71 22.15 -1.70 -0.35
N PRO A 72 23.42 -1.54 0.05
CA PRO A 72 24.29 -0.49 -0.51
C PRO A 72 24.31 -0.53 -2.04
N THR A 73 24.00 -1.71 -2.59
CA THR A 73 23.91 -2.03 -4.00
C THR A 73 22.68 -1.41 -4.69
N LEU A 74 21.71 -0.80 -3.98
CA LEU A 74 20.66 0.01 -4.64
C LEU A 74 21.25 1.19 -5.41
N LYS A 75 22.31 1.83 -4.89
CA LYS A 75 23.03 2.91 -5.57
C LYS A 75 23.74 2.48 -6.86
N GLU A 76 24.07 1.19 -6.98
CA GLU A 76 24.64 0.61 -8.20
C GLU A 76 23.54 0.04 -9.12
N ARG A 77 22.45 -0.50 -8.57
CA ARG A 77 21.28 -1.04 -9.30
C ARG A 77 20.43 0.02 -9.99
N ASP A 78 20.35 1.23 -9.44
CA ASP A 78 19.68 2.39 -10.07
C ASP A 78 20.34 2.81 -11.39
N LYS A 79 21.61 2.40 -11.65
CA LYS A 79 22.29 2.71 -12.92
C LYS A 79 21.80 1.83 -14.08
N GLU A 80 21.21 0.67 -13.81
CA GLU A 80 20.78 -0.30 -14.82
C GLU A 80 19.26 -0.28 -15.07
N LEU A 81 18.46 0.07 -14.06
CA LEU A 81 17.01 0.23 -14.18
C LEU A 81 16.68 1.59 -14.80
N LYS A 82 16.59 1.64 -16.13
CA LYS A 82 16.37 2.89 -16.88
C LYS A 82 14.89 3.29 -16.93
N THR A 83 13.97 2.34 -16.74
CA THR A 83 12.53 2.56 -16.83
C THR A 83 11.76 1.89 -15.68
N CYS A 84 10.53 2.35 -15.43
CA CYS A 84 9.62 1.72 -14.46
C CYS A 84 9.28 0.26 -14.83
N GLU A 85 9.23 -0.06 -16.12
CA GLU A 85 8.98 -1.42 -16.62
C GLU A 85 10.14 -2.36 -16.27
N ASP A 86 11.39 -1.90 -16.39
CA ASP A 86 12.56 -2.67 -15.98
C ASP A 86 12.51 -3.00 -14.48
N ALA A 87 12.13 -2.02 -13.65
CA ALA A 87 11.98 -2.21 -12.21
C ALA A 87 10.85 -3.20 -11.87
N PHE A 88 9.73 -3.15 -12.61
CA PHE A 88 8.63 -4.09 -12.46
C PHE A 88 9.02 -5.52 -12.87
N LEU A 89 9.55 -5.70 -14.08
CA LEU A 89 9.99 -7.00 -14.60
C LEU A 89 11.09 -7.62 -13.73
N PHE A 90 12.01 -6.81 -13.22
CA PHE A 90 13.04 -7.26 -12.30
C PHE A 90 12.45 -7.73 -10.97
N ASN A 91 11.51 -6.98 -10.37
CA ASN A 91 10.85 -7.38 -9.13
C ASN A 91 10.01 -8.65 -9.32
N VAL A 92 9.33 -8.80 -10.46
CA VAL A 92 8.58 -10.01 -10.81
C VAL A 92 9.55 -11.19 -11.00
N GLY A 93 10.66 -11.01 -11.71
CA GLY A 93 11.69 -12.04 -11.90
C GLY A 93 12.37 -12.46 -10.60
N MET A 94 12.65 -11.51 -9.70
CA MET A 94 13.12 -11.80 -8.34
C MET A 94 12.08 -12.58 -7.53
N PHE A 95 10.79 -12.24 -7.65
CA PHE A 95 9.71 -12.99 -7.00
C PHE A 95 9.69 -14.46 -7.42
N PHE A 96 9.87 -14.74 -8.71
CA PHE A 96 9.92 -16.11 -9.24
C PHE A 96 11.21 -16.84 -8.84
N ASN A 97 12.36 -16.16 -8.85
CA ASN A 97 13.64 -16.75 -8.44
C ASN A 97 13.73 -16.97 -6.92
N ASP A 98 13.17 -16.08 -6.10
CA ASP A 98 13.14 -16.21 -4.65
C ASP A 98 12.28 -17.39 -4.18
N MET A 99 11.29 -17.78 -4.98
CA MET A 99 10.47 -18.99 -4.74
C MET A 99 11.28 -20.29 -4.89
N MET A 100 12.43 -20.25 -5.56
CA MET A 100 13.27 -21.42 -5.87
C MET A 100 14.48 -21.60 -4.94
N ASP A 101 14.87 -20.57 -4.17
CA ASP A 101 16.05 -20.63 -3.29
C ASP A 101 15.63 -20.57 -1.81
N SER A 102 15.65 -21.74 -1.15
CA SER A 102 14.97 -22.02 0.11
C SER A 102 15.73 -21.68 1.39
N GLU A 103 16.90 -21.04 1.35
CA GLU A 103 17.66 -20.80 2.58
C GLU A 103 18.26 -19.39 2.68
N LYS A 104 17.88 -18.73 3.79
CA LYS A 104 18.50 -17.57 4.46
C LYS A 104 18.03 -16.18 4.04
N HIS A 105 17.29 -15.56 4.98
CA HIS A 105 17.18 -14.11 5.18
C HIS A 105 16.55 -13.29 4.05
N LYS A 106 15.36 -13.70 3.56
CA LYS A 106 14.62 -12.96 2.53
C LYS A 106 13.46 -12.15 3.12
N PHE A 107 13.13 -11.06 2.43
CA PHE A 107 11.88 -10.32 2.59
C PHE A 107 10.72 -11.28 2.37
N ASP A 108 9.92 -11.55 3.40
CA ASP A 108 8.82 -12.49 3.30
C ASP A 108 7.56 -11.79 2.77
N ALA A 109 7.48 -11.70 1.44
CA ALA A 109 6.39 -11.00 0.77
C ALA A 109 5.03 -11.70 0.99
N LEU A 110 5.02 -13.03 1.15
CA LEU A 110 3.81 -13.81 1.41
C LEU A 110 3.28 -13.53 2.81
N GLU A 111 4.14 -13.52 3.82
CA GLU A 111 3.75 -13.18 5.19
C GLU A 111 3.25 -11.73 5.29
N ILE A 112 3.85 -10.78 4.57
CA ILE A 112 3.34 -9.40 4.50
C ILE A 112 1.94 -9.39 3.91
N ARG A 113 1.72 -10.03 2.76
CA ARG A 113 0.39 -10.14 2.13
C ARG A 113 -0.62 -10.74 3.10
N ASP A 114 -0.30 -11.87 3.73
CA ASP A 114 -1.21 -12.60 4.61
C ASP A 114 -1.51 -11.79 5.89
N ALA A 115 -0.54 -11.05 6.43
CA ALA A 115 -0.77 -10.15 7.55
C ALA A 115 -1.75 -9.02 7.21
N PHE A 116 -1.61 -8.39 6.03
CA PHE A 116 -2.58 -7.38 5.57
C PHE A 116 -3.96 -8.00 5.30
N LEU A 117 -4.02 -9.20 4.70
CA LEU A 117 -5.28 -9.88 4.42
C LEU A 117 -6.05 -10.20 5.70
N GLU A 118 -5.38 -10.75 6.72
CA GLU A 118 -6.00 -11.05 8.01
C GLU A 118 -6.50 -9.77 8.70
N PHE A 119 -5.74 -8.68 8.62
CA PHE A 119 -6.14 -7.38 9.14
C PHE A 119 -7.43 -6.87 8.49
N TYR A 120 -7.52 -6.90 7.16
CA TYR A 120 -8.72 -6.50 6.44
C TYR A 120 -9.92 -7.40 6.75
N CYS A 121 -9.71 -8.72 6.78
CA CYS A 121 -10.74 -9.67 7.20
C CYS A 121 -11.25 -9.35 8.61
N SER A 122 -10.38 -9.00 9.55
CA SER A 122 -10.79 -8.66 10.92
C SER A 122 -11.60 -7.36 11.00
N ILE A 123 -11.19 -6.32 10.26
CA ILE A 123 -11.91 -5.03 10.22
C ILE A 123 -13.28 -5.20 9.57
N LEU A 124 -13.33 -5.96 8.47
CA LEU A 124 -14.51 -6.08 7.64
C LEU A 124 -15.41 -7.25 8.05
N LYS A 125 -15.02 -8.15 8.98
CA LYS A 125 -15.76 -9.39 9.29
C LYS A 125 -17.27 -9.26 9.49
N ASN A 126 -17.72 -8.12 10.01
CA ASN A 126 -19.13 -7.88 10.33
C ASN A 126 -19.91 -7.23 9.17
N TYR A 127 -19.30 -7.03 8.01
CA TYR A 127 -19.95 -6.40 6.85
C TYR A 127 -21.22 -7.16 6.44
N GLN A 128 -21.24 -8.48 6.62
CA GLN A 128 -22.37 -9.35 6.27
C GLN A 128 -23.66 -9.01 7.03
N VAL A 129 -23.56 -8.39 8.21
CA VAL A 129 -24.75 -7.94 8.98
C VAL A 129 -25.51 -6.84 8.24
N TYR A 130 -24.81 -6.09 7.37
CA TYR A 130 -25.39 -5.03 6.55
C TYR A 130 -25.84 -5.52 5.17
N MET A 131 -25.65 -6.81 4.85
CA MET A 131 -26.18 -7.39 3.63
C MET A 131 -27.67 -7.70 3.83
N ILE A 132 -28.52 -7.06 3.04
CA ILE A 132 -29.94 -7.39 3.00
C ILE A 132 -30.08 -8.70 2.21
N SER A 133 -30.58 -9.76 2.85
CA SER A 133 -30.91 -10.99 2.13
C SER A 133 -32.06 -10.70 1.17
N PRO A 134 -31.98 -11.10 -0.11
CA PRO A 134 -33.07 -10.94 -1.07
C PRO A 134 -34.38 -11.60 -0.59
N ASP A 135 -34.31 -12.59 0.30
CA ASP A 135 -35.48 -13.25 0.89
C ASP A 135 -36.25 -12.37 1.89
N LYS A 136 -35.70 -11.22 2.31
CA LYS A 136 -36.36 -10.26 3.23
C LYS A 136 -37.06 -9.12 2.51
N THR A 137 -36.97 -9.06 1.18
CA THR A 137 -37.53 -7.97 0.35
C THR A 137 -38.93 -8.22 -0.20
N GLU A 138 -39.55 -9.38 0.06
CA GLU A 138 -40.92 -9.68 -0.39
C GLU A 138 -42.04 -8.90 0.32
N GLY A 139 -41.73 -7.90 1.16
CA GLY A 139 -42.70 -7.22 2.02
C GLY A 139 -42.85 -5.69 1.85
N ILE A 140 -42.06 -5.03 1.01
CA ILE A 140 -42.11 -3.56 0.88
C ILE A 140 -42.12 -3.16 -0.60
N VAL A 141 -43.22 -3.49 -1.27
CA VAL A 141 -43.74 -2.68 -2.38
C VAL A 141 -45.20 -2.42 -2.03
N THR A 142 -45.45 -1.36 -1.26
CA THR A 142 -46.76 -0.69 -1.26
C THR A 142 -46.63 0.53 -2.15
N ASP A 143 -47.52 0.58 -3.13
CA ASP A 143 -47.64 1.56 -4.20
C ASP A 143 -47.43 3.01 -3.74
N ALA A 144 -46.71 3.77 -4.57
CA ALA A 144 -46.78 5.23 -4.65
C ALA A 144 -46.83 5.64 -6.12
#